data_AF-A0A1H0HI07-F1
#
_entry.id   AF-A0A1H0HI07-F1
#
_cell.length_a   1.000
_cell.length_b   1.000
_cell.length_c   1.000
_cell.angle_alpha   90.00
_cell.angle_beta   90.00
_cell.angle_gamma   90.00
#
_symmetry.space_group_name_H-M   'P 1'
#
loop_
_entity.id
_entity.type
_entity.pdbx_description
1 polymer ?
#
loop_
_entity_poly.entity_id
_entity_poly.type
_entity_poly.pdbx_seq_one_letter_code
_entity_poly.pdbx_strand_id
1 'polypeptide(L)'
;MRTAFLPSGKLVSADEYQESIHGFEILCMDKSCRAPLIFVPKSEKASSHFKTVGKTQDTKHSATCGFYSPLDIVEAIEKVTEYQVDVLESTVKKTLISLNMRGLDPDYEKKKTEREGQQEEQDPDKIKTKEKNENPSSISSLKSIVKLLVTYEPDQLSTIYFSIGNGRKMPISKMVLSQERAHFMLWNDQSIRDVGYFVYGRVQDFLRRDKVWFVRLEKVNDVPFTIVIFDKHFKHFTLSEEKLKGKDILIYGVLRKNEYQDRQTTEIIIKSDKYIEFLKRSKNE
;
A
#
# COMPACT_ATOMS: atom_id res chain seq x y z
N MET A 1 -11.58 4.32 12.61
CA MET A 1 -12.29 3.32 11.80
C MET A 1 -13.38 3.96 10.94
N ARG A 2 -13.40 3.65 9.64
CA ARG A 2 -14.43 4.06 8.66
C ARG A 2 -15.37 2.93 8.23
N THR A 3 -15.04 1.68 8.53
CA THR A 3 -15.85 0.52 8.15
C THR A 3 -16.13 -0.33 9.39
N ALA A 4 -17.34 -0.91 9.45
CA ALA A 4 -17.77 -1.79 10.54
C ALA A 4 -18.57 -2.98 9.99
N PHE A 5 -18.65 -4.06 10.78
CA PHE A 5 -19.58 -5.15 10.53
C PHE A 5 -20.95 -4.85 11.16
N LEU A 6 -22.00 -5.10 10.39
CA LEU A 6 -23.37 -5.20 10.86
C LEU A 6 -23.63 -6.58 11.50
N PRO A 7 -24.71 -6.76 12.28
CA PRO A 7 -25.08 -8.07 12.84
C PRO A 7 -25.35 -9.12 11.75
N SER A 8 -25.78 -8.66 10.58
CA SER A 8 -25.98 -9.48 9.39
C SER A 8 -24.68 -10.03 8.78
N GLY A 9 -23.52 -9.64 9.29
CA GLY A 9 -22.21 -9.98 8.74
C GLY A 9 -21.79 -9.14 7.54
N LYS A 10 -22.64 -8.21 7.07
CA LYS A 10 -22.29 -7.26 5.99
C LYS A 10 -21.42 -6.12 6.51
N LEU A 11 -20.53 -5.61 5.66
CA LEU A 11 -19.78 -4.38 5.95
C LEU A 11 -20.60 -3.14 5.59
N VAL A 12 -20.43 -2.09 6.39
CA VAL A 12 -21.01 -0.76 6.15
C VAL A 12 -19.93 0.31 6.32
N SER A 13 -19.93 1.30 5.45
CA SER A 13 -19.09 2.48 5.61
C SER A 13 -19.75 3.50 6.55
N ALA A 14 -18.95 4.28 7.27
CA ALA A 14 -19.46 5.29 8.20
C ALA A 14 -20.31 6.36 7.50
N ASP A 15 -20.02 6.67 6.24
CA ASP A 15 -20.79 7.65 5.45
C ASP A 15 -22.14 7.10 4.97
N GLU A 16 -22.29 5.77 4.86
CA GLU A 16 -23.54 5.11 4.44
C GLU A 16 -24.37 4.61 5.63
N TYR A 17 -23.83 4.63 6.84
CA TYR A 17 -24.47 4.07 8.01
C TYR A 17 -25.69 4.89 8.45
N GLN A 18 -26.85 4.23 8.56
CA GLN A 18 -28.08 4.76 9.12
C GLN A 18 -28.58 3.84 10.23
N GLU A 19 -28.64 4.35 11.45
CA GLU A 19 -29.03 3.59 12.65
C GLU A 19 -30.43 2.95 12.53
N SER A 20 -31.38 3.66 11.92
CA SER A 20 -32.75 3.16 11.70
C SER A 20 -32.84 1.97 10.74
N ILE A 21 -31.87 1.81 9.83
CA ILE A 21 -31.84 0.74 8.83
C ILE A 21 -30.91 -0.39 9.27
N HIS A 22 -29.76 -0.04 9.83
CA HIS A 22 -28.69 -0.98 10.12
C HIS A 22 -28.69 -1.50 11.56
N GLY A 23 -29.49 -0.89 12.44
CA GLY A 23 -29.54 -1.22 13.87
C GLY A 23 -28.35 -0.63 14.63
N PHE A 24 -28.31 -0.88 15.94
CA PHE A 24 -27.32 -0.30 16.86
C PHE A 24 -26.08 -1.18 17.07
N GLU A 25 -26.22 -2.47 16.79
CA GLU A 25 -25.18 -3.47 17.05
C GLU A 25 -24.16 -3.49 15.91
N ILE A 26 -23.17 -2.61 15.98
CA ILE A 26 -22.06 -2.58 15.01
C ILE A 26 -20.78 -3.07 15.66
N LEU A 27 -20.00 -3.86 14.93
CA LEU A 27 -18.80 -4.53 15.43
C LEU A 27 -17.55 -4.11 14.64
N CYS A 28 -16.41 -4.18 15.32
CA CYS A 28 -15.09 -4.03 14.70
C CYS A 28 -14.96 -4.94 13.48
N MET A 29 -14.42 -4.39 12.38
CA MET A 29 -14.20 -5.17 11.16
C MET A 29 -13.06 -6.18 11.28
N ASP A 30 -12.15 -6.02 12.25
CA ASP A 30 -11.13 -7.03 12.51
C ASP A 30 -11.80 -8.29 13.08
N LYS A 31 -11.69 -9.40 12.35
CA LYS A 31 -12.28 -10.69 12.72
C LYS A 31 -11.76 -11.22 14.05
N SER A 32 -10.52 -10.89 14.42
CA SER A 32 -9.90 -11.28 15.68
C SER A 32 -10.37 -10.43 16.87
N CYS A 33 -11.03 -9.29 16.61
CA CYS A 33 -11.47 -8.36 17.64
C CYS A 33 -12.98 -8.37 17.83
N ARG A 34 -13.76 -8.06 16.78
CA ARG A 34 -15.23 -7.94 16.82
C ARG A 34 -15.79 -7.08 17.98
N ALA A 35 -15.00 -6.18 18.57
CA ALA A 35 -15.44 -5.34 19.67
C ALA A 35 -16.65 -4.46 19.26
N PRO A 36 -17.64 -4.24 20.15
CA PRO A 36 -18.76 -3.34 19.88
C PRO A 36 -18.30 -1.92 19.62
N LEU A 37 -18.89 -1.29 18.60
CA LEU A 37 -18.61 0.08 18.18
C LEU A 37 -19.82 0.97 18.43
N ILE A 38 -19.54 2.27 18.43
CA ILE A 38 -20.55 3.33 18.32
C ILE A 38 -20.28 4.15 17.07
N PHE A 39 -21.35 4.63 16.46
CA PHE A 39 -21.27 5.55 15.35
C PHE A 39 -21.09 6.98 15.86
N VAL A 40 -20.13 7.69 15.26
CA VAL A 40 -19.90 9.11 15.51
C VAL A 40 -20.28 9.86 14.22
N PRO A 41 -21.35 10.66 14.24
CA PRO A 41 -21.77 11.40 13.06
C PRO A 41 -20.74 12.45 12.69
N LYS A 42 -20.78 12.88 11.42
CA LYS A 42 -19.92 13.94 10.90
C LYS A 42 -20.14 15.24 11.69
N SER A 43 -19.04 15.90 12.01
CA SER A 43 -18.97 17.23 12.62
C SER A 43 -18.07 18.15 11.78
N GLU A 44 -17.96 19.42 12.15
CA GLU A 44 -17.03 20.37 11.52
C GLU A 44 -15.57 19.93 11.62
N LYS A 45 -15.22 19.21 12.69
CA LYS A 45 -13.84 18.82 13.01
C LYS A 45 -13.48 17.42 12.56
N ALA A 46 -14.47 16.57 12.31
CA ALA A 46 -14.25 15.17 12.00
C ALA A 46 -15.36 14.63 11.13
N SER A 47 -14.98 13.91 10.08
CA SER A 47 -15.88 13.08 9.29
C SER A 47 -16.47 11.92 10.11
N SER A 48 -17.56 11.34 9.59
CA SER A 48 -18.21 10.17 10.18
C SER A 48 -17.22 9.04 10.41
N HIS A 49 -17.30 8.38 11.57
CA HIS A 49 -16.42 7.27 11.90
C HIS A 49 -17.04 6.37 12.97
N PHE A 50 -16.49 5.18 13.10
CA PHE A 50 -16.81 4.27 14.20
C PHE A 50 -15.68 4.29 15.23
N LYS A 51 -16.05 4.13 16.50
CA LYS A 51 -15.08 3.96 17.59
C LYS A 51 -15.65 3.05 18.67
N THR A 52 -14.77 2.43 19.44
CA THR A 52 -15.16 1.71 20.65
C THR A 52 -15.58 2.64 21.79
N VAL A 53 -16.42 2.17 22.70
CA VAL A 53 -16.76 2.89 23.95
C VAL A 53 -15.64 2.83 24.98
N GLY A 54 -14.84 1.75 24.96
CA GLY A 54 -13.58 1.63 25.72
C GLY A 54 -13.71 1.62 27.25
N LYS A 55 -14.91 1.43 27.80
CA LYS A 55 -15.17 1.46 29.25
C LYS A 55 -14.77 0.17 29.97
N THR A 56 -14.90 -0.98 29.30
CA THR A 56 -14.61 -2.32 29.81
C THR A 56 -13.63 -3.05 28.88
N GLN A 57 -13.03 -4.16 29.32
CA GLN A 57 -12.14 -4.95 28.46
C GLN A 57 -12.86 -5.44 27.18
N ASP A 58 -14.10 -5.89 27.30
CA ASP A 58 -14.90 -6.41 26.17
C ASP A 58 -15.32 -5.33 25.15
N THR A 59 -15.20 -4.05 25.54
CA THR A 59 -15.53 -2.91 24.68
C THR A 59 -14.30 -2.16 24.19
N LYS A 60 -13.08 -2.66 24.47
CA LYS A 60 -11.83 -2.15 23.90
C LYS A 60 -11.39 -3.01 22.73
N HIS A 61 -10.60 -2.44 21.84
CA HIS A 61 -9.89 -3.25 20.85
C HIS A 61 -8.93 -4.22 21.55
N SER A 62 -8.85 -5.46 21.06
CA SER A 62 -7.86 -6.44 21.49
C SER A 62 -6.47 -6.03 20.99
N ALA A 63 -5.40 -6.48 21.66
CA ALA A 63 -4.03 -6.16 21.24
C ALA A 63 -3.68 -6.64 19.82
N THR A 64 -4.39 -7.65 19.31
CA THR A 64 -4.24 -8.19 17.95
C THR A 64 -5.07 -7.46 16.89
N CYS A 65 -5.90 -6.50 17.31
CA CYS A 65 -6.76 -5.73 16.44
C CYS A 65 -5.93 -4.71 15.64
N GLY A 66 -6.16 -4.63 14.33
CA GLY A 66 -5.53 -3.63 13.46
C GLY A 66 -5.89 -2.16 13.76
N PHE A 67 -6.72 -1.90 14.77
CA PHE A 67 -7.10 -0.56 15.26
C PHE A 67 -6.71 -0.31 16.72
N TYR A 68 -5.99 -1.25 17.36
CA TYR A 68 -5.57 -1.10 18.75
C TYR A 68 -4.49 -0.03 18.92
N SER A 69 -3.51 -0.03 18.03
CA SER A 69 -2.39 0.90 18.00
C SER A 69 -2.02 1.25 16.55
N PRO A 70 -1.29 2.35 16.31
CA PRO A 70 -0.71 2.62 15.01
C PRO A 70 0.15 1.44 14.57
N LEU A 71 -0.17 0.87 13.41
CA LEU A 71 0.55 -0.25 12.83
C LEU A 71 1.81 0.26 12.12
N ASP A 72 2.85 -0.57 12.08
CA ASP A 72 3.93 -0.35 11.14
C ASP A 72 3.46 -0.63 9.68
N ILE A 73 4.29 -0.28 8.70
CA ILE A 73 3.92 -0.41 7.28
C ILE A 73 3.67 -1.88 6.90
N VAL A 74 4.45 -2.81 7.45
CA VAL A 74 4.34 -4.23 7.12
C VAL A 74 3.06 -4.80 7.73
N GLU A 75 2.82 -4.54 9.01
CA GLU A 75 1.60 -4.92 9.74
C GLU A 75 0.35 -4.32 9.06
N ALA A 76 0.43 -3.06 8.61
CA ALA A 76 -0.66 -2.42 7.88
C ALA A 76 -0.96 -3.14 6.57
N ILE A 77 0.06 -3.53 5.78
CA ILE A 77 -0.14 -4.26 4.51
C ILE A 77 -0.77 -5.64 4.76
N GLU A 78 -0.38 -6.34 5.83
CA GLU A 78 -0.96 -7.62 6.22
C GLU A 78 -2.43 -7.46 6.60
N LYS A 79 -2.77 -6.51 7.47
CA LYS A 79 -4.16 -6.21 7.84
C LYS A 79 -5.00 -5.76 6.65
N VAL A 80 -4.45 -4.96 5.76
CA VAL A 80 -5.12 -4.57 4.50
C VAL A 80 -5.42 -5.81 3.65
N THR A 81 -4.49 -6.76 3.57
CA THR A 81 -4.72 -8.02 2.84
C THR A 81 -5.90 -8.79 3.41
N GLU A 82 -5.98 -8.92 4.74
CA GLU A 82 -7.08 -9.59 5.43
C GLU A 82 -8.41 -8.91 5.15
N TYR A 83 -8.48 -7.60 5.39
CA TYR A 83 -9.71 -6.81 5.30
C TYR A 83 -10.25 -6.74 3.88
N GLN A 84 -9.36 -6.70 2.89
CA GLN A 84 -9.77 -6.55 1.50
C GLN A 84 -10.51 -7.78 0.97
N VAL A 85 -10.35 -8.96 1.57
CA VAL A 85 -11.17 -10.14 1.25
C VAL A 85 -12.64 -9.85 1.55
N ASP A 86 -12.93 -9.30 2.73
CA ASP A 86 -14.30 -8.95 3.12
C ASP A 86 -14.82 -7.74 2.33
N VAL A 87 -13.97 -6.75 2.05
CA VAL A 87 -14.36 -5.59 1.23
C VAL A 87 -14.70 -6.01 -0.21
N LEU A 88 -14.00 -6.99 -0.78
CA LEU A 88 -14.27 -7.53 -2.11
C LEU A 88 -15.68 -8.11 -2.24
N GLU A 89 -16.17 -8.76 -1.18
CA GLU A 89 -17.49 -9.41 -1.10
C GLU A 89 -18.60 -8.45 -0.66
N SER A 90 -18.24 -7.24 -0.22
CA SER A 90 -19.17 -6.23 0.27
C SER A 90 -19.63 -5.23 -0.80
N THR A 91 -20.62 -4.42 -0.45
CA THR A 91 -21.10 -3.29 -1.27
C THR A 91 -20.34 -1.99 -1.01
N VAL A 92 -19.29 -2.01 -0.18
CA VAL A 92 -18.53 -0.80 0.19
C VAL A 92 -17.92 -0.16 -1.04
N LYS A 93 -18.02 1.18 -1.12
CA LYS A 93 -17.49 1.98 -2.22
C LYS A 93 -15.97 1.78 -2.38
N LYS A 94 -15.58 1.39 -3.59
CA LYS A 94 -14.17 1.19 -3.97
C LYS A 94 -13.55 2.52 -4.38
N THR A 95 -12.38 2.85 -3.83
CA THR A 95 -11.58 4.02 -4.23
C THR A 95 -10.66 3.63 -5.38
N LEU A 96 -10.75 4.32 -6.51
CA LEU A 96 -9.84 4.09 -7.64
C LEU A 96 -8.74 5.14 -7.66
N ILE A 97 -7.48 4.70 -7.67
CA ILE A 97 -6.29 5.55 -7.75
C ILE A 97 -5.54 5.22 -9.03
N SER A 98 -5.23 6.22 -9.85
CA SER A 98 -4.46 6.02 -11.08
C SER A 98 -2.98 5.81 -10.77
N LEU A 99 -2.37 4.73 -11.27
CA LEU A 99 -0.95 4.44 -11.05
C LEU A 99 -0.12 4.77 -12.30
N ASN A 100 0.79 5.74 -12.20
CA ASN A 100 1.69 6.12 -13.29
C ASN A 100 3.13 6.29 -12.82
N MET A 101 3.89 5.18 -12.88
CA MET A 101 5.28 5.13 -12.42
C MET A 101 6.31 5.44 -13.51
N ARG A 102 5.90 5.99 -14.66
CA ARG A 102 6.84 6.31 -15.76
C ARG A 102 7.90 7.32 -15.34
N GLY A 103 7.58 8.21 -14.39
CA GLY A 103 8.52 9.20 -13.86
C GLY A 103 9.69 8.62 -13.04
N LEU A 104 9.68 7.32 -12.73
CA LEU A 104 10.83 6.65 -12.12
C LEU A 104 11.95 6.37 -13.12
N ASP A 105 11.59 6.15 -14.39
CA ASP A 105 12.52 5.78 -15.44
C ASP A 105 13.38 7.01 -15.81
N PRO A 106 14.72 6.96 -15.66
CA PRO A 106 15.58 8.08 -16.06
C PRO A 106 15.53 8.37 -17.57
N ASP A 107 15.15 7.38 -18.38
CA ASP A 107 15.04 7.52 -19.83
C ASP A 107 13.69 8.14 -20.24
N TYR A 108 12.75 8.34 -19.29
CA TYR A 108 11.43 8.90 -19.58
C TYR A 108 11.45 10.42 -19.63
N GLU A 109 11.33 10.95 -20.84
CA GLU A 109 11.05 12.36 -21.06
C GLU A 109 9.57 12.65 -20.84
N LYS A 110 9.26 13.50 -19.87
CA LYS A 110 7.90 14.00 -19.68
C LYS A 110 7.53 14.80 -20.92
N LYS A 111 6.57 14.30 -21.72
CA LYS A 111 5.88 15.13 -22.71
C LYS A 111 5.32 16.34 -21.96
N LYS A 112 5.81 17.54 -22.26
CA LYS A 112 5.18 18.78 -21.81
C LYS A 112 3.82 18.83 -22.49
N THR A 113 2.79 18.39 -21.79
CA THR A 113 1.44 18.75 -22.19
C THR A 113 1.34 20.25 -21.91
N GLU A 114 1.27 21.06 -22.97
CA GLU A 114 0.76 22.42 -22.86
C GLU A 114 -0.67 22.28 -22.35
N ARG A 115 -0.86 22.39 -21.03
CA ARG A 115 -2.16 22.75 -20.50
C ARG A 115 -2.32 24.22 -20.87
N GLU A 116 -3.07 24.48 -21.93
CA GLU A 116 -3.69 25.79 -22.12
C GLU A 116 -4.32 26.18 -20.77
N GLY A 117 -3.95 27.37 -20.27
CA GLY A 117 -4.35 27.84 -18.97
C GLY A 117 -5.86 27.98 -18.89
N GLN A 118 -6.54 26.97 -18.35
CA GLN A 118 -7.82 27.21 -17.72
C GLN A 118 -7.54 27.96 -16.43
N GLN A 119 -7.78 29.27 -16.46
CA GLN A 119 -8.00 30.04 -15.25
C GLN A 119 -9.09 29.33 -14.46
N GLU A 120 -8.72 28.72 -13.34
CA GLU A 120 -9.68 28.34 -12.32
C GLU A 120 -10.31 29.64 -11.81
N GLU A 121 -11.57 29.91 -12.19
CA GLU A 121 -12.41 30.85 -11.47
C GLU A 121 -12.43 30.42 -10.01
N GLN A 122 -11.74 31.18 -9.16
CA GLN A 122 -11.81 31.01 -7.72
C GLN A 122 -13.18 31.50 -7.27
N ASP A 123 -14.09 30.55 -7.09
CA ASP A 123 -15.33 30.75 -6.34
C ASP A 123 -14.99 31.22 -4.90
N PRO A 124 -15.31 32.47 -4.54
CA PRO A 124 -14.89 33.07 -3.27
C PRO A 124 -15.58 32.45 -2.04
N ASP A 125 -16.57 31.57 -2.19
CA ASP A 125 -17.28 30.93 -1.08
C ASP A 125 -16.73 29.57 -0.65
N LYS A 126 -15.60 29.10 -1.22
CA LYS A 126 -14.88 27.95 -0.65
C LYS A 126 -14.00 28.37 0.52
N ILE A 127 -14.62 28.43 1.71
CA ILE A 127 -13.91 28.35 2.99
C ILE A 127 -12.90 27.20 2.89
N LYS A 128 -11.59 27.53 2.92
CA LYS A 128 -10.49 26.56 2.99
C LYS A 128 -10.56 25.82 4.32
N THR A 129 -11.38 24.78 4.39
CA THR A 129 -11.26 23.76 5.43
C THR A 129 -9.95 23.01 5.16
N LYS A 130 -8.94 23.26 6.01
CA LYS A 130 -7.82 22.32 6.17
C LYS A 130 -8.41 20.96 6.57
N GLU A 131 -7.84 19.89 6.01
CA GLU A 131 -8.20 18.47 6.23
C GLU A 131 -9.32 17.91 5.36
N LYS A 132 -9.05 17.80 4.06
CA LYS A 132 -9.54 16.67 3.29
C LYS A 132 -8.38 15.69 3.08
N ASN A 133 -8.29 14.69 3.96
CA ASN A 133 -7.58 13.43 3.68
C ASN A 133 -8.36 12.65 2.62
N GLU A 134 -8.51 13.25 1.42
CA GLU A 134 -9.01 12.54 0.25
C GLU A 134 -7.85 11.72 -0.32
N ASN A 135 -8.13 10.44 -0.57
CA ASN A 135 -7.17 9.54 -1.21
C ASN A 135 -6.64 10.21 -2.50
N PRO A 136 -5.32 10.15 -2.75
CA PRO A 136 -4.77 10.79 -3.93
C PRO A 136 -5.39 10.18 -5.19
N SER A 137 -5.83 11.01 -6.13
CA SER A 137 -6.41 10.55 -7.40
C SER A 137 -5.38 9.84 -8.29
N SER A 138 -4.09 10.11 -8.08
CA SER A 138 -3.00 9.45 -8.78
C SER A 138 -1.74 9.30 -7.92
N ILE A 139 -0.96 8.26 -8.22
CA ILE A 139 0.34 8.00 -7.62
C ILE A 139 1.40 7.81 -8.70
N SER A 140 2.51 8.52 -8.54
CA SER A 140 3.62 8.53 -9.51
C SER A 140 5.01 8.33 -8.91
N SER A 141 5.08 8.07 -7.59
CA SER A 141 6.34 7.85 -6.88
C SER A 141 6.17 6.83 -5.75
N LEU A 142 7.26 6.14 -5.36
CA LEU A 142 7.23 5.22 -4.21
C LEU A 142 6.96 5.97 -2.90
N LYS A 143 7.48 7.20 -2.75
CA LYS A 143 7.18 8.07 -1.59
C LYS A 143 5.70 8.28 -1.38
N SER A 144 4.95 8.46 -2.46
CA SER A 144 3.49 8.62 -2.41
C SER A 144 2.79 7.33 -1.95
N ILE A 145 3.29 6.15 -2.35
CA ILE A 145 2.78 4.86 -1.85
C ILE A 145 3.08 4.70 -0.37
N VAL A 146 4.32 4.95 0.05
CA VAL A 146 4.71 4.88 1.47
C VAL A 146 3.87 5.85 2.30
N LYS A 147 3.70 7.10 1.84
CA LYS A 147 2.82 8.07 2.50
C LYS A 147 1.38 7.58 2.58
N LEU A 148 0.83 7.01 1.51
CA LEU A 148 -0.52 6.43 1.51
C LEU A 148 -0.64 5.35 2.61
N LEU A 149 0.30 4.40 2.65
CA LEU A 149 0.28 3.29 3.61
C LEU A 149 0.44 3.75 5.07
N VAL A 150 1.15 4.86 5.32
CA VAL A 150 1.34 5.41 6.66
C VAL A 150 0.20 6.35 7.10
N THR A 151 -0.47 7.02 6.16
CA THR A 151 -1.46 8.05 6.48
C THR A 151 -2.85 7.49 6.73
N TYR A 152 -3.21 6.39 6.07
CA TYR A 152 -4.58 5.87 6.08
C TYR A 152 -4.69 4.60 6.92
N GLU A 153 -5.82 4.44 7.59
CA GLU A 153 -6.12 3.24 8.37
C GLU A 153 -6.29 2.01 7.44
N PRO A 154 -6.03 0.78 7.92
CA PRO A 154 -6.08 -0.43 7.10
C PRO A 154 -7.44 -0.68 6.42
N ASP A 155 -8.54 -0.26 7.04
CA ASP A 155 -9.88 -0.38 6.44
C ASP A 155 -10.06 0.53 5.23
N GLN A 156 -9.60 1.79 5.32
CA GLN A 156 -9.64 2.71 4.19
C GLN A 156 -8.74 2.21 3.06
N LEU A 157 -7.53 1.75 3.38
CA LEU A 157 -6.59 1.17 2.43
C LEU A 157 -7.19 -0.06 1.73
N SER A 158 -7.95 -0.90 2.43
CA SER A 158 -8.62 -2.07 1.84
C SER A 158 -9.69 -1.73 0.80
N THR A 159 -10.16 -0.48 0.74
CA THR A 159 -11.07 -0.03 -0.33
C THR A 159 -10.34 0.40 -1.61
N ILE A 160 -9.01 0.50 -1.59
CA ILE A 160 -8.21 1.08 -2.66
C ILE A 160 -7.89 0.08 -3.77
N TYR A 161 -8.17 0.51 -5.00
CA TYR A 161 -7.78 -0.16 -6.24
C TYR A 161 -6.91 0.76 -7.06
N PHE A 162 -5.79 0.24 -7.55
CA PHE A 162 -4.98 0.89 -8.56
C PHE A 162 -5.55 0.62 -9.95
N SER A 163 -5.82 1.70 -10.69
CA SER A 163 -5.96 1.64 -12.13
C SER A 163 -4.57 1.61 -12.74
N ILE A 164 -4.17 0.46 -13.26
CA ILE A 164 -2.92 0.29 -13.98
C ILE A 164 -3.16 0.41 -15.49
N GLY A 165 -2.10 0.46 -16.29
CA GLY A 165 -2.17 0.58 -17.75
C GLY A 165 -3.19 -0.38 -18.39
N ASN A 166 -3.82 0.06 -19.49
CA ASN A 166 -4.91 -0.64 -20.17
C ASN A 166 -6.23 -0.75 -19.35
N GLY A 167 -6.43 0.13 -18.35
CA GLY A 167 -7.69 0.24 -17.61
C GLY A 167 -7.95 -0.90 -16.61
N ARG A 168 -6.97 -1.77 -16.37
CA ARG A 168 -7.10 -2.86 -15.40
C ARG A 168 -7.12 -2.29 -13.98
N LYS A 169 -8.01 -2.81 -13.14
CA LYS A 169 -8.15 -2.42 -11.74
C LYS A 169 -7.57 -3.54 -10.88
N MET A 170 -6.56 -3.21 -10.07
CA MET A 170 -5.94 -4.14 -9.15
C MET A 170 -6.03 -3.61 -7.73
N PRO A 171 -6.49 -4.41 -6.76
CA PRO A 171 -6.50 -3.96 -5.39
C PRO A 171 -5.08 -3.75 -4.85
N ILE A 172 -4.94 -2.88 -3.85
CA ILE A 172 -3.65 -2.55 -3.23
C ILE A 172 -2.92 -3.79 -2.72
N SER A 173 -3.61 -4.75 -2.09
CA SER A 173 -2.96 -5.96 -1.55
C SER A 173 -2.44 -6.95 -2.59
N LYS A 174 -2.82 -6.77 -3.87
CA LYS A 174 -2.25 -7.54 -5.00
C LYS A 174 -1.13 -6.79 -5.70
N MET A 175 -0.90 -5.52 -5.37
CA MET A 175 0.13 -4.67 -5.97
C MET A 175 1.30 -4.42 -5.02
N VAL A 176 1.05 -4.35 -3.71
CA VAL A 176 2.05 -4.23 -2.66
C VAL A 176 2.21 -5.58 -1.97
N LEU A 177 3.37 -6.22 -2.13
CA LEU A 177 3.60 -7.62 -1.80
C LEU A 177 4.88 -7.79 -0.99
N SER A 178 4.90 -8.77 -0.09
CA SER A 178 6.17 -9.28 0.45
C SER A 178 6.97 -9.95 -0.68
N GLN A 179 8.29 -10.00 -0.53
CA GLN A 179 9.15 -10.73 -1.46
C GLN A 179 8.75 -12.21 -1.66
N GLU A 180 8.28 -12.87 -0.61
CA GLU A 180 7.83 -14.26 -0.66
C GLU A 180 6.57 -14.38 -1.52
N ARG A 181 5.58 -13.52 -1.26
CA ARG A 181 4.33 -13.51 -2.00
C ARG A 181 4.54 -13.13 -3.46
N ALA A 182 5.45 -12.19 -3.73
CA ALA A 182 5.84 -11.82 -5.08
C ALA A 182 6.50 -12.98 -5.83
N HIS A 183 7.39 -13.73 -5.16
CA HIS A 183 7.99 -14.93 -5.71
C HIS A 183 6.93 -16.00 -6.02
N PHE A 184 6.10 -16.38 -5.03
CA PHE A 184 5.05 -17.38 -5.22
C PHE A 184 4.11 -16.99 -6.38
N MET A 185 3.68 -15.74 -6.43
CA MET A 185 2.78 -15.25 -7.49
C MET A 185 3.42 -15.32 -8.87
N LEU A 186 4.73 -15.01 -8.98
CA LEU A 186 5.45 -15.11 -10.24
C LEU A 186 5.64 -16.57 -10.67
N TRP A 187 6.11 -17.43 -9.78
CA TRP A 187 6.47 -18.81 -10.11
C TRP A 187 5.26 -19.69 -10.45
N ASN A 188 4.10 -19.41 -9.84
CA ASN A 188 2.82 -20.04 -10.16
C ASN A 188 2.03 -19.35 -11.29
N ASP A 189 2.68 -18.48 -12.08
CA ASP A 189 2.07 -17.79 -13.23
C ASP A 189 0.80 -16.97 -12.89
N GLN A 190 0.69 -16.49 -11.65
CA GLN A 190 -0.37 -15.60 -11.18
C GLN A 190 -0.03 -14.12 -11.40
N SER A 191 1.24 -13.81 -11.69
CA SER A 191 1.68 -12.44 -12.00
C SER A 191 1.24 -12.03 -13.39
N ILE A 192 0.85 -10.76 -13.55
CA ILE A 192 0.51 -10.18 -14.84
C ILE A 192 1.79 -9.74 -15.54
N ARG A 193 1.99 -10.22 -16.76
CA ARG A 193 3.12 -9.80 -17.61
C ARG A 193 3.14 -8.28 -17.80
N ASP A 194 4.35 -7.72 -17.78
CA ASP A 194 4.64 -6.29 -18.01
C ASP A 194 4.00 -5.32 -17.01
N VAL A 195 3.44 -5.82 -15.90
CA VAL A 195 2.95 -5.00 -14.79
C VAL A 195 4.03 -4.89 -13.72
N GLY A 196 4.25 -3.67 -13.25
CA GLY A 196 5.15 -3.41 -12.14
C GLY A 196 4.45 -3.63 -10.80
N TYR A 197 5.15 -4.28 -9.87
CA TYR A 197 4.69 -4.57 -8.51
C TYR A 197 5.55 -3.80 -7.50
N PHE A 198 4.95 -3.43 -6.38
CA PHE A 198 5.66 -2.92 -5.22
C PHE A 198 6.03 -4.10 -4.33
N VAL A 199 7.31 -4.39 -4.19
CA VAL A 199 7.79 -5.48 -3.35
C VAL A 199 8.52 -4.89 -2.14
N TYR A 200 8.22 -5.36 -0.95
CA TYR A 200 8.97 -4.99 0.25
C TYR A 200 9.79 -6.16 0.79
N GLY A 201 10.92 -5.81 1.40
CA GLY A 201 11.83 -6.74 2.05
C GLY A 201 13.03 -6.02 2.65
N ARG A 202 13.86 -6.76 3.37
CA ARG A 202 15.05 -6.21 4.03
C ARG A 202 16.30 -6.54 3.24
N VAL A 203 17.18 -5.57 3.04
CA VAL A 203 18.42 -5.79 2.29
C VAL A 203 19.41 -6.57 3.14
N GLN A 204 19.85 -7.74 2.64
CA GLN A 204 20.88 -8.57 3.26
C GLN A 204 22.28 -8.15 2.81
N ASP A 205 22.48 -8.04 1.50
CA ASP A 205 23.81 -7.92 0.90
C ASP A 205 23.78 -7.13 -0.40
N PHE A 206 24.92 -6.55 -0.76
CA PHE A 206 25.09 -5.76 -1.97
C PHE A 206 26.40 -6.10 -2.68
N LEU A 207 26.29 -6.79 -3.80
CA LEU A 207 27.42 -7.28 -4.57
C LEU A 207 27.63 -6.42 -5.81
N ARG A 208 28.76 -5.72 -5.88
CA ARG A 208 29.19 -4.99 -7.08
C ARG A 208 30.08 -5.86 -7.96
N ARG A 209 29.74 -5.95 -9.24
CA ARG A 209 30.62 -6.44 -10.31
C ARG A 209 30.74 -5.35 -11.39
N ASP A 210 31.72 -5.53 -12.28
CA ASP A 210 32.03 -4.54 -13.33
C ASP A 210 30.81 -4.17 -14.20
N LYS A 211 29.98 -5.15 -14.55
CA LYS A 211 28.84 -4.98 -15.46
C LYS A 211 27.46 -4.99 -14.80
N VAL A 212 27.39 -5.42 -13.54
CA VAL A 212 26.12 -5.66 -12.85
C VAL A 212 26.29 -5.52 -11.34
N TRP A 213 25.35 -4.85 -10.69
CA TRP A 213 25.23 -4.86 -9.23
C TRP A 213 24.00 -5.65 -8.82
N PHE A 214 24.14 -6.43 -7.74
CA PHE A 214 23.07 -7.23 -7.15
C PHE A 214 22.78 -6.73 -5.74
N VAL A 215 21.53 -6.37 -5.46
CA VAL A 215 21.05 -6.12 -4.09
C VAL A 215 20.20 -7.31 -3.68
N ARG A 216 20.68 -8.10 -2.72
CA ARG A 216 19.98 -9.30 -2.25
C ARG A 216 19.13 -8.95 -1.04
N LEU A 217 17.89 -9.39 -1.05
CA LEU A 217 17.03 -9.30 0.13
C LEU A 217 17.25 -10.50 1.06
N GLU A 218 17.04 -10.32 2.36
CA GLU A 218 17.07 -11.38 3.36
C GLU A 218 16.07 -12.46 2.97
N LYS A 219 16.47 -13.73 2.96
CA LYS A 219 15.54 -14.82 2.63
C LYS A 219 14.44 -14.90 3.68
N VAL A 220 13.20 -14.98 3.21
CA VAL A 220 12.02 -15.24 4.03
C VAL A 220 11.45 -16.57 3.55
N ASN A 221 11.32 -17.55 4.44
CA ASN A 221 10.90 -18.92 4.11
C ASN A 221 11.76 -19.53 2.98
N ASP A 222 13.09 -19.35 3.07
CA ASP A 222 14.09 -19.77 2.07
C ASP A 222 13.93 -19.21 0.66
N VAL A 223 12.97 -18.30 0.43
CA VAL A 223 12.74 -17.67 -0.87
C VAL A 223 13.79 -16.61 -1.17
N PRO A 224 14.59 -16.74 -2.26
CA PRO A 224 15.55 -15.72 -2.65
C PRO A 224 14.92 -14.65 -3.56
N PHE A 225 15.27 -13.40 -3.29
CA PHE A 225 14.85 -12.24 -4.08
C PHE A 225 16.03 -11.31 -4.33
N THR A 226 16.22 -10.89 -5.58
CA THR A 226 17.38 -10.05 -5.97
C THR A 226 16.94 -8.85 -6.81
N ILE A 227 17.47 -7.68 -6.49
CA ILE A 227 17.37 -6.49 -7.32
C ILE A 227 18.62 -6.41 -8.19
N VAL A 228 18.44 -6.21 -9.49
CA VAL A 228 19.52 -6.20 -10.48
C VAL A 228 19.66 -4.81 -11.08
N ILE A 229 20.89 -4.31 -11.13
CA ILE A 229 21.25 -3.02 -11.73
C ILE A 229 22.33 -3.26 -12.78
N PHE A 230 22.11 -2.83 -14.02
CA PHE A 230 23.10 -2.95 -15.09
C PHE A 230 24.01 -1.73 -15.20
N ASP A 231 25.24 -1.93 -15.67
CA ASP A 231 26.29 -0.91 -15.85
C ASP A 231 25.82 0.41 -16.46
N LYS A 232 25.04 0.35 -17.55
CA LYS A 232 24.49 1.52 -18.24
C LYS A 232 23.68 2.45 -17.33
N HIS A 233 23.18 1.93 -16.21
CA HIS A 233 22.38 2.66 -15.24
C HIS A 233 23.15 3.09 -13.99
N PHE A 234 24.40 2.67 -13.77
CA PHE A 234 25.16 3.00 -12.55
C PHE A 234 25.24 4.51 -12.27
N LYS A 235 25.30 5.33 -13.33
CA LYS A 235 25.28 6.81 -13.24
C LYS A 235 24.04 7.40 -12.56
N HIS A 236 22.95 6.64 -12.46
CA HIS A 236 21.71 7.07 -11.81
C HIS A 236 21.55 6.53 -10.38
N PHE A 237 22.60 5.92 -9.83
CA PHE A 237 22.64 5.40 -8.47
C PHE A 237 23.65 6.18 -7.61
N THR A 238 23.14 6.73 -6.52
CA THR A 238 23.87 7.46 -5.48
C THR A 238 23.85 6.73 -4.14
N LEU A 239 23.04 5.67 -4.02
CA LEU A 239 22.95 4.83 -2.84
C LEU A 239 24.21 3.97 -2.68
N SER A 240 24.88 4.10 -1.53
CA SER A 240 26.02 3.25 -1.14
C SER A 240 25.54 1.95 -0.48
N GLU A 241 26.42 0.95 -0.44
CA GLU A 241 26.19 -0.30 0.29
C GLU A 241 25.75 -0.05 1.73
N GLU A 242 26.49 0.84 2.44
CA GLU A 242 26.24 1.19 3.83
C GLU A 242 24.85 1.79 4.07
N LYS A 243 24.31 2.50 3.07
CA LYS A 243 22.96 3.08 3.12
C LYS A 243 21.87 2.05 2.87
N LEU A 244 22.17 0.96 2.17
CA LEU A 244 21.21 -0.07 1.80
C LEU A 244 21.20 -1.24 2.80
N LYS A 245 22.37 -1.72 3.21
CA LYS A 245 22.52 -2.95 4.01
C LYS A 245 21.74 -2.87 5.32
N GLY A 246 20.94 -3.91 5.60
CA GLY A 246 20.13 -4.05 6.80
C GLY A 246 18.89 -3.15 6.85
N LYS A 247 18.59 -2.37 5.80
CA LYS A 247 17.39 -1.53 5.73
C LYS A 247 16.20 -2.26 5.12
N ASP A 248 15.01 -1.97 5.63
CA ASP A 248 13.76 -2.33 4.97
C ASP A 248 13.49 -1.35 3.82
N ILE A 249 13.20 -1.90 2.65
CA ILE A 249 12.96 -1.12 1.44
C ILE A 249 11.67 -1.57 0.76
N LEU A 250 11.05 -0.63 0.06
CA LEU A 250 10.04 -0.85 -0.95
C LEU A 250 10.69 -0.64 -2.31
N ILE A 251 10.53 -1.60 -3.20
CA ILE A 251 10.99 -1.52 -4.58
C ILE A 251 9.82 -1.62 -5.55
N TYR A 252 9.91 -0.95 -6.69
CA TYR A 252 8.93 -1.08 -7.76
C TYR A 252 9.57 -1.67 -9.01
N GLY A 253 8.90 -2.60 -9.66
CA GLY A 253 9.33 -3.07 -10.98
C GLY A 253 8.64 -4.34 -11.44
N VAL A 254 8.96 -4.77 -12.64
CA VAL A 254 8.39 -5.98 -13.24
C VAL A 254 9.14 -7.19 -12.70
N LEU A 255 8.39 -8.18 -12.20
CA LEU A 255 8.92 -9.43 -11.68
C LEU A 255 9.48 -10.30 -12.82
N ARG A 256 10.63 -10.94 -12.60
CA ARG A 256 11.27 -11.85 -13.56
C ARG A 256 11.70 -13.15 -12.91
N LYS A 257 11.48 -14.26 -13.62
CA LYS A 257 11.97 -15.59 -13.26
C LYS A 257 13.46 -15.64 -13.62
N ASN A 258 14.30 -16.04 -12.67
CA ASN A 258 15.67 -16.43 -12.92
C ASN A 258 15.90 -17.83 -12.36
N GLU A 259 16.37 -18.73 -13.21
CA GLU A 259 16.70 -20.10 -12.82
C GLU A 259 18.18 -20.33 -13.11
N TYR A 260 18.94 -20.60 -12.05
CA TYR A 260 20.37 -20.84 -12.15
C TYR A 260 20.75 -21.99 -11.23
N GLN A 261 21.38 -23.04 -11.77
CA GLN A 261 21.77 -24.23 -11.01
C GLN A 261 20.62 -24.82 -10.18
N ASP A 262 19.46 -25.03 -10.81
CA ASP A 262 18.24 -25.56 -10.20
C ASP A 262 17.70 -24.73 -9.01
N ARG A 263 18.15 -23.47 -8.87
CA ARG A 263 17.65 -22.53 -7.87
C ARG A 263 16.79 -21.48 -8.54
N GLN A 264 15.53 -21.45 -8.14
CA GLN A 264 14.55 -20.45 -8.55
C GLN A 264 14.77 -19.17 -7.75
N THR A 265 15.07 -18.08 -8.45
CA THR A 265 15.22 -16.75 -7.88
C THR A 265 14.28 -15.78 -8.58
N THR A 266 13.65 -14.90 -7.81
CA THR A 266 12.85 -13.81 -8.36
C THR A 266 13.67 -12.55 -8.42
N GLU A 267 13.59 -11.85 -9.55
CA GLU A 267 14.37 -10.64 -9.77
C GLU A 267 13.52 -9.45 -10.20
N ILE A 268 13.94 -8.26 -9.79
CA ILE A 268 13.48 -6.99 -10.35
C ILE A 268 14.69 -6.22 -10.87
N ILE A 269 14.60 -5.75 -12.12
CA ILE A 269 15.62 -4.86 -12.70
C ILE A 269 15.18 -3.41 -12.50
N ILE A 270 16.08 -2.58 -11.99
CA ILE A 270 15.84 -1.15 -11.76
C ILE A 270 16.91 -0.30 -12.45
N LYS A 271 16.55 0.96 -12.73
CA LYS A 271 17.38 1.88 -13.53
C LYS A 271 17.89 3.11 -12.78
N SER A 272 17.36 3.39 -11.59
CA SER A 272 17.80 4.52 -10.75
C SER A 272 17.41 4.29 -9.28
N ASP A 273 17.97 5.10 -8.38
CA ASP A 273 17.59 5.10 -6.96
C ASP A 273 16.09 5.37 -6.75
N LYS A 274 15.41 6.03 -7.70
CA LYS A 274 13.98 6.37 -7.59
C LYS A 274 13.08 5.15 -7.49
N TYR A 275 13.57 3.97 -7.89
CA TYR A 275 12.85 2.71 -7.80
C TYR A 275 12.92 2.07 -6.40
N ILE A 276 13.64 2.68 -5.46
CA ILE A 276 13.78 2.23 -4.08
C ILE A 276 13.29 3.34 -3.15
N GLU A 277 12.50 2.97 -2.13
CA GLU A 277 12.15 3.85 -1.02
C GLU A 277 12.38 3.12 0.31
N PHE A 278 12.87 3.84 1.31
CA PHE A 278 13.12 3.24 2.63
C PHE A 278 11.84 3.17 3.46
N LEU A 279 11.61 2.03 4.09
CA LEU A 279 10.53 1.84 5.04
C LEU A 279 11.05 2.14 6.45
N LYS A 280 10.32 2.97 7.19
CA LYS A 280 10.60 3.22 8.60
C LYS A 280 9.77 2.26 9.42
N ARG A 281 10.41 1.37 10.20
CA ARG A 281 9.72 0.65 11.26
C ARG A 281 9.44 1.63 12.40
N SER A 282 8.21 1.60 12.90
CA SER A 282 7.93 2.17 14.21
C SER A 282 8.79 1.39 15.21
N LYS A 283 9.73 2.05 15.88
CA LYS A 283 10.36 1.45 17.05
C LYS A 283 9.28 1.41 18.12
N ASN A 284 8.71 0.23 18.36
CA ASN A 284 8.10 -0.06 19.65
C ASN A 284 9.27 -0.19 20.64
N GLU A 285 9.76 0.94 21.13
CA GLU A 285 10.53 1.05 22.38
C GLU A 285 9.55 1.37 23.52
#